data_AF-A0A3D5NNX3-F1
#
_entry.id   AF-A0A3D5NNX3-F1
#
_cell.length_a   1.000
_cell.length_b   1.000
_cell.length_c   1.000
_cell.angle_alpha   90.00
_cell.angle_beta   90.00
_cell.angle_gamma   90.00
#
_symmetry.space_group_name_H-M   'P 1'
#
loop_
_entity.id
_entity.type
_entity.pdbx_description
1 polymer ?
#
loop_
_entity_poly.entity_id
_entity_poly.type
_entity_poly.pdbx_seq_one_letter_code
_entity_poly.pdbx_strand_id
1 'polypeptide(L)'
;MLKKVAIASSLVLFALIVLAGALGSRDGDIPDKLKSRIKEAVSAERNSDEDDDLIRIYIDIHHMSHNVIRSDEKWGLKDLTLANIGILIEKAEEISDTADTAEVLEILHRWERGDFSAADKDHNFVWSKLGGTVGIATGINEQAIPQWAKDLNAQRP
;
A
#
# COMPACT_ATOMS: atom_id res chain seq x y z
N MET A 1 -12.71 -7.53 19.27
CA MET A 1 -11.99 -8.78 19.60
C MET A 1 -11.10 -9.12 18.42
N LEU A 2 -9.78 -8.99 18.61
CA LEU A 2 -8.77 -9.29 17.61
C LEU A 2 -8.92 -10.75 17.16
N LYS A 3 -9.16 -10.97 15.86
CA LYS A 3 -8.77 -12.24 15.26
C LYS A 3 -7.24 -12.20 15.18
N LYS A 4 -6.62 -13.02 16.01
CA LYS A 4 -5.19 -13.30 15.98
C LYS A 4 -4.83 -13.65 14.53
N VAL A 5 -4.00 -12.82 13.91
CA VAL A 5 -3.24 -13.19 12.74
C VAL A 5 -2.41 -14.40 13.17
N ALA A 6 -2.85 -15.59 12.78
CA ALA A 6 -2.02 -16.76 12.90
C ALA A 6 -0.89 -16.55 11.90
N ILE A 7 0.32 -16.34 12.43
CA ILE A 7 1.56 -16.38 11.68
C ILE A 7 1.58 -17.73 10.97
N ALA A 8 1.17 -17.74 9.71
CA ALA A 8 1.38 -18.85 8.79
C ALA A 8 2.58 -18.55 7.88
N SER A 9 3.49 -17.64 8.27
CA SER A 9 4.62 -17.19 7.45
C SER A 9 5.70 -18.26 7.20
N SER A 10 5.45 -19.55 7.46
CA SER A 10 6.45 -20.61 7.28
C SER A 10 5.90 -22.04 7.32
N LEU A 11 4.68 -22.32 6.83
CA LEU A 11 4.21 -23.72 6.77
C LEU A 11 4.36 -24.34 5.38
N VAL A 12 4.23 -23.56 4.30
CA VAL A 12 4.43 -24.07 2.93
C VAL A 12 5.91 -24.33 2.64
N LEU A 13 6.81 -23.39 2.99
CA LEU A 13 8.25 -23.58 2.80
C LEU A 13 8.80 -24.74 3.65
N PHE A 14 8.29 -24.91 4.88
CA PHE A 14 8.68 -26.03 5.74
C PHE A 14 8.14 -27.37 5.22
N ALA A 15 6.92 -27.40 4.64
CA ALA A 15 6.42 -28.59 3.96
C ALA A 15 7.26 -28.94 2.70
N LEU A 16 7.73 -27.95 1.95
CA LEU A 16 8.58 -28.15 0.77
C LEU A 16 9.97 -28.70 1.12
N ILE A 17 10.60 -28.19 2.18
CA ILE A 17 11.91 -28.64 2.66
C ILE A 17 11.81 -30.02 3.34
N VAL A 18 10.77 -30.27 4.14
CA VAL A 18 10.57 -31.57 4.81
C VAL A 18 10.24 -32.67 3.80
N LEU A 19 9.48 -32.39 2.73
CA LEU A 19 9.19 -33.37 1.68
C LEU A 19 10.44 -33.70 0.84
N ALA A 20 11.28 -32.70 0.54
CA ALA A 20 12.53 -32.91 -0.18
C ALA A 20 13.60 -33.66 0.65
N GLY A 21 13.63 -33.45 1.97
CA GLY A 21 14.56 -34.12 2.88
C GLY A 21 14.20 -35.57 3.23
N ALA A 22 12.90 -35.92 3.25
CA ALA A 22 12.43 -37.27 3.57
C ALA A 22 12.48 -38.24 2.37
N LEU A 23 12.58 -37.72 1.14
CA LEU A 23 12.67 -38.51 -0.09
C LEU A 23 14.10 -38.42 -0.64
N GLY A 24 15.01 -39.14 0.00
CA GLY A 24 16.36 -39.33 -0.52
C GLY A 24 16.32 -39.71 -2.00
N SER A 25 17.02 -38.91 -2.82
CA SER A 25 17.42 -39.18 -4.20
C SER A 25 16.44 -40.00 -5.04
N ARG A 26 15.47 -39.33 -5.68
CA ARG A 26 14.87 -39.85 -6.90
C ARG A 26 14.38 -38.68 -7.73
N ASP A 27 14.86 -38.59 -8.98
CA ASP A 27 14.22 -37.83 -10.06
C ASP A 27 12.76 -38.30 -10.20
N GLY A 28 11.89 -37.77 -9.35
CA GLY A 28 10.46 -38.03 -9.34
C GLY A 28 9.79 -36.78 -9.88
N ASP A 29 9.43 -36.80 -11.15
CA ASP A 29 8.68 -35.73 -11.78
C ASP A 29 7.43 -35.44 -10.94
N ILE A 30 7.33 -34.23 -10.39
CA ILE A 30 6.18 -33.84 -9.59
C ILE A 30 4.94 -33.92 -10.50
N PRO A 31 3.86 -34.62 -10.11
CA PRO A 31 2.67 -34.72 -10.95
C PRO A 31 2.14 -33.33 -11.32
N ASP A 32 1.72 -33.11 -12.57
CA ASP A 32 1.27 -31.79 -13.05
C ASP A 32 0.11 -31.21 -12.23
N LYS A 33 -0.75 -32.09 -11.71
CA LYS A 33 -1.83 -31.72 -10.79
C LYS A 33 -1.32 -31.14 -9.46
N LEU A 34 -0.14 -31.54 -9.01
CA LEU A 34 0.50 -30.98 -7.82
C LEU A 34 1.25 -29.68 -8.15
N LYS A 35 1.94 -29.62 -9.30
CA LYS A 35 2.58 -28.37 -9.79
C LYS A 35 1.58 -27.21 -9.89
N SER A 36 0.40 -27.48 -10.47
CA SER A 36 -0.68 -26.48 -10.62
C SER A 36 -1.23 -25.99 -9.27
N ARG A 37 -1.49 -26.90 -8.31
CA ARG A 37 -1.96 -26.54 -6.97
C ARG A 37 -0.94 -25.72 -6.18
N ILE A 38 0.35 -26.03 -6.32
CA ILE A 38 1.43 -25.24 -5.69
C ILE A 38 1.45 -23.84 -6.29
N LYS A 39 1.36 -23.70 -7.62
CA LYS A 39 1.31 -22.39 -8.28
C LYS A 39 0.14 -21.55 -7.78
N GLU A 40 -1.06 -22.14 -7.70
CA GLU A 40 -2.26 -21.44 -7.20
C GLU A 40 -2.11 -20.98 -5.75
N ALA A 41 -1.60 -21.84 -4.86
CA ALA A 41 -1.38 -21.50 -3.46
C ALA A 41 -0.36 -20.37 -3.28
N VAL A 42 0.77 -20.42 -4.02
CA VAL A 42 1.80 -19.38 -3.99
C VAL A 42 1.26 -18.05 -4.54
N SER A 43 0.47 -18.08 -5.62
CA SER A 43 -0.18 -16.87 -6.14
C SER A 43 -1.18 -16.28 -5.16
N ALA A 44 -1.97 -17.09 -4.47
CA ALA A 44 -2.91 -16.61 -3.47
C ALA A 44 -2.21 -15.98 -2.25
N GLU A 45 -1.11 -16.58 -1.77
CA GLU A 45 -0.30 -16.05 -0.68
C GLU A 45 0.36 -14.71 -1.07
N ARG A 46 0.97 -14.65 -2.26
CA ARG A 46 1.55 -13.40 -2.78
C ARG A 46 0.51 -12.30 -2.93
N ASN A 47 -0.68 -12.63 -3.45
CA ASN A 47 -1.75 -11.64 -3.56
C ASN A 47 -2.23 -11.15 -2.18
N SER A 48 -2.26 -12.01 -1.16
CA SER A 48 -2.60 -11.56 0.20
C SER A 48 -1.56 -10.61 0.80
N ASP A 49 -0.27 -10.83 0.52
CA ASP A 49 0.80 -9.93 0.96
C ASP A 49 0.71 -8.58 0.22
N GLU A 50 0.48 -8.59 -1.09
CA GLU A 50 0.26 -7.40 -1.91
C GLU A 50 -0.98 -6.60 -1.44
N ASP A 51 -2.09 -7.29 -1.11
CA ASP A 51 -3.29 -6.67 -0.54
C ASP A 51 -2.99 -6.01 0.82
N ASP A 52 -2.26 -6.70 1.70
CA ASP A 52 -1.85 -6.18 3.01
C ASP A 52 -0.95 -4.94 2.86
N ASP A 53 -0.04 -4.93 1.89
CA ASP A 53 0.83 -3.80 1.61
C ASP A 53 0.09 -2.61 1.00
N LEU A 54 -0.86 -2.85 0.10
CA LEU A 54 -1.72 -1.80 -0.45
C LEU A 54 -2.57 -1.14 0.65
N ILE A 55 -3.11 -1.92 1.59
CA ILE A 55 -3.84 -1.40 2.76
C ILE A 55 -2.93 -0.50 3.61
N ARG A 56 -1.65 -0.86 3.82
CA ARG A 56 -0.70 -0.02 4.56
C ARG A 56 -0.43 1.30 3.84
N ILE A 57 -0.32 1.27 2.50
CA ILE A 57 -0.14 2.49 1.70
C ILE A 57 -1.36 3.39 1.82
N TYR A 58 -2.58 2.86 1.77
CA TYR A 58 -3.80 3.65 2.00
C TYR A 58 -3.81 4.34 3.37
N ILE A 59 -3.43 3.62 4.43
CA ILE A 59 -3.34 4.16 5.79
C ILE A 59 -2.33 5.31 5.83
N ASP A 60 -1.17 5.15 5.20
CA ASP A 60 -0.14 6.18 5.20
C ASP A 60 -0.54 7.42 4.39
N ILE A 61 -1.14 7.25 3.21
CA ILE A 61 -1.69 8.37 2.42
C ILE A 61 -2.79 9.08 3.23
N HIS A 62 -3.69 8.35 3.86
CA HIS A 62 -4.75 8.90 4.71
C HIS A 62 -4.14 9.76 5.83
N HIS A 63 -3.20 9.22 6.61
CA HIS A 63 -2.55 9.95 7.70
C HIS A 63 -1.67 11.12 7.23
N MET A 64 -1.03 11.02 6.06
CA MET A 64 -0.23 12.11 5.49
C MET A 64 -1.11 13.24 4.96
N SER A 65 -2.25 12.93 4.35
CA SER A 65 -3.17 13.95 3.83
C SER A 65 -3.79 14.82 4.93
N HIS A 66 -3.89 14.32 6.18
CA HIS A 66 -4.35 15.09 7.34
C HIS A 66 -3.60 16.41 7.54
N ASN A 67 -2.33 16.50 7.12
CA ASN A 67 -1.53 17.72 7.18
C ASN A 67 -2.10 18.85 6.32
N VAL A 68 -2.72 18.53 5.19
CA VAL A 68 -3.09 19.50 4.14
C VAL A 68 -4.57 19.57 3.82
N ILE A 69 -5.42 18.79 4.51
CA ILE A 69 -6.88 18.80 4.32
C ILE A 69 -7.61 19.45 5.50
N ARG A 70 -8.88 19.81 5.29
CA ARG A 70 -9.87 20.15 6.32
C ARG A 70 -10.82 18.98 6.48
N SER A 71 -11.05 18.58 7.72
CA SER A 71 -12.00 17.55 8.12
C SER A 71 -12.37 17.81 9.57
N ASP A 72 -13.62 17.50 9.94
CA ASP A 72 -14.13 17.68 11.30
C ASP A 72 -13.43 16.74 12.28
N GLU A 73 -12.97 15.58 11.81
CA GLU A 73 -12.24 14.59 12.60
C GLU A 73 -11.06 13.99 11.82
N LYS A 74 -9.92 13.86 12.50
CA LYS A 74 -8.70 13.27 11.94
C LYS A 74 -8.08 12.33 12.95
N TRP A 75 -7.89 11.06 12.58
CA TRP A 75 -7.26 10.06 13.44
C TRP A 75 -6.03 9.47 12.79
N GLY A 76 -4.94 9.45 13.55
CA GLY A 76 -3.62 9.12 13.03
C GLY A 76 -2.97 10.29 12.30
N LEU A 77 -1.65 10.29 12.31
CA LEU A 77 -0.84 11.34 11.72
C LEU A 77 0.47 10.72 11.23
N LYS A 78 0.88 11.13 10.05
CA LYS A 78 2.18 10.83 9.49
C LYS A 78 2.69 12.08 8.79
N ASP A 79 3.98 12.38 8.95
CA ASP A 79 4.54 13.61 8.41
C ASP A 79 4.50 13.61 6.88
N LEU A 80 4.01 14.70 6.30
CA LEU A 80 3.99 14.91 4.86
C LEU A 80 5.36 15.42 4.39
N THR A 81 6.27 14.47 4.13
CA THR A 81 7.64 14.75 3.68
C THR A 81 7.92 14.04 2.35
N LEU A 82 8.85 14.59 1.55
CA LEU A 82 9.32 13.94 0.31
C LEU A 82 9.88 12.54 0.58
N ALA A 83 10.57 12.33 1.70
CA ALA A 83 11.09 11.03 2.07
C ALA A 83 9.97 9.99 2.28
N ASN A 84 8.90 10.36 3.00
CA ASN A 84 7.76 9.47 3.19
C ASN A 84 7.02 9.22 1.88
N ILE A 85 6.88 10.23 1.01
CA ILE A 85 6.26 10.07 -0.31
C ILE A 85 7.08 9.07 -1.15
N GLY A 86 8.41 9.24 -1.22
CA GLY A 86 9.30 8.34 -1.96
C GLY A 86 9.22 6.89 -1.49
N ILE A 87 9.21 6.66 -0.16
CA ILE A 87 9.04 5.31 0.41
C ILE A 87 7.71 4.68 -0.03
N LEU A 88 6.63 5.46 -0.14
CA LEU A 88 5.34 4.92 -0.59
C LEU A 88 5.32 4.63 -2.09
N ILE A 89 6.02 5.43 -2.90
CA ILE A 89 6.18 5.18 -4.34
C ILE A 89 6.91 3.85 -4.53
N GLU A 90 8.08 3.68 -3.91
CA GLU A 90 8.88 2.45 -4.01
C GLU A 90 8.05 1.21 -3.63
N LYS A 91 7.28 1.28 -2.54
CA LYS A 91 6.39 0.19 -2.12
C LYS A 91 5.25 -0.07 -3.10
N ALA A 92 4.64 0.99 -3.64
CA ALA A 92 3.54 0.84 -4.59
C ALA A 92 4.03 0.24 -5.92
N GLU A 93 5.26 0.52 -6.34
CA GLU A 93 5.88 -0.06 -7.55
C GLU A 93 6.19 -1.57 -7.40
N GLU A 94 6.30 -2.09 -6.18
CA GLU A 94 6.50 -3.52 -5.90
C GLU A 94 5.19 -4.35 -5.98
N ILE A 95 4.03 -3.69 -5.94
CA ILE A 95 2.71 -4.33 -6.00
C ILE A 95 2.33 -4.56 -7.47
N SER A 96 1.57 -5.64 -7.74
CA SER A 96 1.06 -5.87 -9.10
C SER A 96 0.31 -4.66 -9.65
N ASP A 97 0.44 -4.43 -10.96
CA ASP A 97 -0.25 -3.35 -11.66
C ASP A 97 -1.76 -3.58 -11.63
N THR A 98 -2.44 -2.82 -10.77
CA THR A 98 -3.89 -2.81 -10.61
C THR A 98 -4.41 -1.37 -10.74
N ALA A 99 -5.71 -1.21 -10.98
CA ALA A 99 -6.32 0.12 -11.02
C ALA A 99 -6.08 0.92 -9.73
N ASP A 100 -6.07 0.24 -8.58
CA ASP A 100 -5.85 0.87 -7.28
C ASP A 100 -4.38 1.25 -7.07
N THR A 101 -3.44 0.39 -7.48
CA THR A 101 -2.00 0.71 -7.46
C THR A 101 -1.69 1.90 -8.37
N ALA A 102 -2.29 1.94 -9.57
CA ALA A 102 -2.13 3.04 -10.52
C ALA A 102 -2.64 4.38 -9.95
N GLU A 103 -3.82 4.39 -9.33
CA GLU A 103 -4.38 5.60 -8.69
C GLU A 103 -3.49 6.07 -7.52
N VAL A 104 -2.98 5.14 -6.71
CA VAL A 104 -2.03 5.43 -5.61
C VAL A 104 -0.76 6.09 -6.14
N LEU A 105 -0.16 5.53 -7.20
CA LEU A 105 1.04 6.10 -7.81
C LEU A 105 0.76 7.49 -8.40
N GLU A 106 -0.39 7.71 -9.03
CA GLU A 106 -0.77 9.03 -9.53
C GLU A 106 -0.85 10.06 -8.40
N ILE A 107 -1.50 9.72 -7.28
CA ILE A 107 -1.59 10.57 -6.09
C ILE A 107 -0.18 10.91 -5.59
N LEU A 108 0.66 9.90 -5.35
CA LEU A 108 1.98 10.07 -4.76
C LEU A 108 2.92 10.87 -5.64
N HIS A 109 2.91 10.65 -6.96
CA HIS A 109 3.71 11.43 -7.90
C HIS A 109 3.24 12.87 -8.03
N ARG A 110 1.93 13.17 -7.89
CA ARG A 110 1.48 14.56 -7.77
C ARG A 110 2.04 15.21 -6.51
N TRP A 111 1.90 14.53 -5.36
CA TRP A 111 2.41 15.05 -4.09
C TRP A 111 3.93 15.25 -4.10
N GLU A 112 4.70 14.34 -4.70
CA GLU A 112 6.15 14.46 -4.90
C GLU A 112 6.51 15.75 -5.64
N ARG A 113 5.70 16.15 -6.63
CA ARG A 113 5.85 17.40 -7.38
C ARG A 113 5.28 18.63 -6.66
N GLY A 114 4.90 18.50 -5.39
CA GLY A 114 4.28 19.56 -4.60
C GLY A 114 2.85 19.90 -5.02
N ASP A 115 2.19 19.06 -5.80
CA ASP A 115 0.81 19.26 -6.24
C ASP A 115 -0.19 18.61 -5.27
N PHE A 116 -0.75 19.46 -4.40
CA PHE A 116 -1.80 19.11 -3.44
C PHE A 116 -3.18 19.65 -3.84
N SER A 117 -3.37 20.04 -5.11
CA SER A 117 -4.61 20.67 -5.61
C SER A 117 -5.84 19.75 -5.54
N ALA A 118 -5.65 18.46 -5.31
CA ALA A 118 -6.69 17.47 -5.11
C ALA A 118 -6.55 16.68 -3.79
N ALA A 119 -5.77 17.18 -2.82
CA ALA A 119 -5.44 16.41 -1.61
C ALA A 119 -6.65 15.96 -0.77
N ASP A 120 -7.76 16.68 -0.84
CA ASP A 120 -9.03 16.29 -0.22
C ASP A 120 -9.69 15.10 -0.93
N LYS A 121 -9.64 15.06 -2.27
CA LYS A 121 -10.08 13.91 -3.06
C LYS A 121 -9.16 12.71 -2.85
N ASP A 122 -7.86 12.94 -2.79
CA ASP A 122 -6.84 11.91 -2.55
C ASP A 122 -7.07 11.24 -1.18
N HIS A 123 -7.30 12.05 -0.13
CA HIS A 123 -7.74 11.57 1.17
C HIS A 123 -9.01 10.74 1.05
N ASN A 124 -10.04 11.25 0.38
CA ASN A 124 -11.36 10.60 0.31
C ASN A 124 -11.33 9.29 -0.48
N PHE A 125 -10.45 9.17 -1.48
CA PHE A 125 -10.20 7.93 -2.19
C PHE A 125 -9.71 6.84 -1.21
N VAL A 126 -8.58 7.05 -0.53
CA VAL A 126 -8.03 6.04 0.38
C VAL A 126 -8.92 5.83 1.62
N TRP A 127 -9.56 6.88 2.12
CA TRP A 127 -10.55 6.81 3.20
C TRP A 127 -11.71 5.86 2.84
N SER A 128 -12.20 5.90 1.58
CA SER A 128 -13.24 4.99 1.11
C SER A 128 -12.76 3.54 1.03
N LYS A 129 -11.50 3.33 0.59
CA LYS A 129 -10.87 2.00 0.53
C LYS A 129 -10.69 1.39 1.92
N LEU A 130 -10.46 2.23 2.92
CA LEU A 130 -10.35 1.83 4.34
C LEU A 130 -11.71 1.66 5.03
N GLY A 131 -12.83 1.80 4.32
CA GLY A 131 -14.17 1.66 4.89
C GLY A 131 -14.57 2.82 5.81
N GLY A 132 -14.06 4.01 5.55
CA GLY A 132 -14.31 5.21 6.33
C GLY A 132 -15.80 5.56 6.45
N THR A 133 -16.18 6.10 7.62
CA THR A 133 -17.56 6.53 7.94
C THR A 133 -17.62 7.92 8.57
N VAL A 134 -16.55 8.32 9.25
CA VAL A 134 -16.34 9.62 9.89
C VAL A 134 -15.01 10.20 9.38
N GLY A 135 -14.89 11.53 9.37
CA GLY A 135 -13.63 12.21 9.03
C GLY A 135 -13.39 12.45 7.55
N ILE A 136 -14.42 12.41 6.70
CA ILE A 136 -14.32 12.78 5.28
C ILE A 136 -13.77 14.21 5.11
N ALA A 137 -12.87 14.42 4.14
CA ALA A 137 -12.31 15.74 3.87
C ALA A 137 -13.36 16.64 3.20
N THR A 138 -13.44 17.89 3.66
CA THR A 138 -14.35 18.93 3.15
C THR A 138 -13.64 20.01 2.33
N GLY A 139 -12.31 19.93 2.22
CA GLY A 139 -11.51 20.81 1.37
C GLY A 139 -10.02 20.79 1.72
N ILE A 140 -9.23 21.58 1.01
CA ILE A 140 -7.78 21.67 1.19
C ILE A 140 -7.43 22.80 2.15
N ASN A 141 -6.61 22.53 3.15
CA ASN A 141 -6.00 23.55 4.00
C ASN A 141 -4.75 24.15 3.35
N GLU A 142 -4.93 25.07 2.41
CA GLU A 142 -3.85 25.73 1.67
C GLU A 142 -2.77 26.38 2.56
N GLN A 143 -3.17 26.86 3.74
CA GLN A 143 -2.24 27.46 4.71
C GLN A 143 -1.25 26.43 5.26
N ALA A 144 -1.65 25.17 5.34
CA ALA A 144 -0.84 24.08 5.86
C ALA A 144 -0.04 23.34 4.78
N ILE A 145 -0.12 23.75 3.51
CA ILE A 145 0.76 23.21 2.46
C ILE A 145 2.23 23.47 2.84
N PRO A 146 3.08 22.42 2.90
CA PRO A 146 4.47 22.56 3.30
C PRO A 146 5.25 23.55 2.41
N GLN A 147 6.22 24.24 3.00
CA GLN A 147 7.01 25.22 2.27
C GLN A 147 7.76 24.60 1.08
N TRP A 148 8.31 23.40 1.24
CA TRP A 148 9.00 22.69 0.17
C TRP A 148 8.13 22.53 -1.09
N ALA A 149 6.83 22.29 -0.92
CA ALA A 149 5.90 22.12 -2.03
C ALA A 149 5.62 23.46 -2.73
N LYS A 150 5.51 24.54 -1.95
CA LYS A 150 5.36 25.91 -2.47
C LYS A 150 6.60 26.32 -3.27
N ASP A 151 7.78 25.99 -2.77
CA ASP A 151 9.06 26.30 -3.41
C ASP A 151 9.21 25.56 -4.75
N LEU A 152 8.80 24.30 -4.84
CA LEU A 152 8.78 23.53 -6.09
C LEU A 152 7.84 24.15 -7.13
N ASN A 153 6.64 24.58 -6.71
CA ASN A 153 5.68 25.20 -7.63
C ASN A 153 6.11 26.59 -8.10
N ALA A 154 6.82 27.36 -7.27
CA ALA A 154 7.34 28.68 -7.62
C ALA A 154 8.52 28.64 -8.63
N GLN A 155 9.19 27.49 -8.75
CA GLN A 155 10.32 27.29 -9.67
C GLN A 155 9.88 26.81 -11.06
N ARG A 156 8.58 26.61 -11.28
CA ARG A 156 8.03 26.19 -12.57
C ARG A 156 7.82 27.43 -13.46
N PRO A 157 8.35 27.45 -14.69
CA PRO A 157 8.19 28.54 -15.63
C PRO A 157 6.74 28.71 -16.12
#